data_AF-A0A7Z2W263-F1
#
_entry.id   AF-A0A7Z2W263-F1
#
_cell.length_a   1.000
_cell.length_b   1.000
_cell.length_c   1.000
_cell.angle_alpha   90.00
_cell.angle_beta   90.00
_cell.angle_gamma   90.00
#
_symmetry.space_group_name_H-M   'P 1'
#
loop_
_entity.id
_entity.type
_entity.pdbx_description
1 polymer ?
#
loop_
_entity_poly.entity_id
_entity_poly.type
_entity_poly.pdbx_seq_one_letter_code
_entity_poly.pdbx_strand_id
1 'polypeptide(L)'
;MAGNAASEAGLREGIRLYGDGDFNGAIRRLAARDVAGGPQATRLEALKYTAFSYCVSARAAQCRQAFDRALRLDPSFTLDPGEQGHPLWGPVFDKARQAAPHP
;
A
#
# COMPACT_ATOMS: atom_id res chain seq x y z
N MET A 1 19.37 -5.25 -13.52
CA MET A 1 18.05 -5.91 -13.70
C MET A 1 17.68 -6.88 -12.57
N ALA A 2 18.62 -7.53 -11.88
CA ALA A 2 18.32 -8.47 -10.78
C ALA A 2 17.49 -7.87 -9.61
N GLY A 3 17.72 -6.60 -9.25
CA GLY A 3 16.97 -5.94 -8.18
C GLY A 3 15.48 -5.73 -8.49
N ASN A 4 15.11 -5.58 -9.77
CA ASN A 4 13.71 -5.40 -10.16
C ASN A 4 12.92 -6.70 -9.99
N ALA A 5 13.46 -7.81 -10.52
CA ALA A 5 12.82 -9.13 -10.43
C ALA A 5 12.59 -9.58 -8.97
N ALA A 6 13.54 -9.31 -8.07
CA ALA A 6 13.38 -9.59 -6.64
C ALA A 6 12.24 -8.76 -6.03
N SER A 7 12.18 -7.46 -6.33
CA SER A 7 11.12 -6.57 -5.83
C SER A 7 9.73 -6.95 -6.34
N GLU A 8 9.62 -7.37 -7.61
CA GLU A 8 8.38 -7.83 -8.23
C GLU A 8 7.90 -9.16 -7.65
N ALA A 9 8.82 -10.12 -7.47
CA ALA A 9 8.50 -11.38 -6.79
C ALA A 9 8.03 -11.12 -5.35
N GLY A 10 8.66 -10.17 -4.67
CA GLY A 10 8.28 -9.81 -3.32
C GLY A 10 6.94 -9.12 -3.19
N LEU A 11 6.64 -8.21 -4.12
CA LEU A 11 5.34 -7.58 -4.21
C LEU A 11 4.25 -8.62 -4.44
N ARG A 12 4.42 -9.51 -5.44
CA ARG A 12 3.45 -10.57 -5.73
C ARG A 12 3.17 -11.45 -4.53
N GLU A 13 4.20 -11.84 -3.78
CA GLU A 13 4.02 -12.64 -2.57
C GLU A 13 3.24 -11.88 -1.49
N GLY A 14 3.55 -10.59 -1.28
CA GLY A 14 2.80 -9.76 -0.33
C GLY A 14 1.32 -9.62 -0.69
N ILE A 15 1.01 -9.46 -1.98
CA ILE A 15 -0.36 -9.40 -2.50
C ILE A 15 -1.08 -10.75 -2.31
N ARG A 16 -0.38 -11.86 -2.57
CA ARG A 16 -0.91 -13.21 -2.35
C ARG A 16 -1.30 -13.41 -0.88
N LEU A 17 -0.43 -13.04 0.06
CA LEU A 17 -0.71 -13.11 1.50
C LEU A 17 -1.92 -12.25 1.91
N TYR A 18 -2.09 -11.07 1.30
CA TYR A 18 -3.28 -10.24 1.51
C TYR A 18 -4.56 -10.97 1.03
N GLY A 19 -4.52 -11.57 -0.17
CA GLY A 19 -5.63 -12.35 -0.71
C GLY A 19 -6.00 -13.57 0.14
N ASP A 20 -5.00 -14.20 0.76
CA ASP A 20 -5.18 -15.33 1.69
C ASP A 20 -5.72 -14.90 3.07
N GLY A 21 -5.80 -13.60 3.35
CA GLY A 21 -6.20 -13.06 4.64
C GLY A 21 -5.07 -13.01 5.69
N ASP A 22 -3.84 -13.40 5.34
CA ASP A 22 -2.66 -13.19 6.20
C ASP A 22 -2.18 -11.74 6.11
N PHE A 23 -2.96 -10.83 6.68
CA PHE A 23 -2.67 -9.40 6.65
C PHE A 23 -1.35 -9.04 7.35
N ASN A 24 -1.01 -9.75 8.44
CA ASN A 24 0.27 -9.52 9.13
C ASN A 24 1.46 -10.02 8.29
N GLY A 25 1.32 -11.15 7.61
CA GLY A 25 2.29 -11.65 6.63
C GLY A 25 2.48 -10.68 5.47
N ALA A 26 1.38 -10.21 4.88
CA ALA A 26 1.39 -9.22 3.82
C ALA A 26 2.16 -7.96 4.22
N ILE A 27 1.83 -7.35 5.37
CA ILE A 27 2.52 -6.16 5.90
C ILE A 27 4.02 -6.40 6.04
N ARG A 28 4.44 -7.53 6.63
CA ARG A 28 5.86 -7.85 6.79
C ARG A 28 6.56 -8.02 5.45
N ARG A 29 5.93 -8.74 4.51
CA ARG A 29 6.53 -9.03 3.21
C ARG A 29 6.68 -7.78 2.34
N LEU A 30 5.66 -6.92 2.34
CA LEU A 30 5.64 -5.67 1.58
C LEU A 30 6.60 -4.62 2.13
N ALA A 31 6.94 -4.70 3.42
CA ALA A 31 7.96 -3.85 4.06
C ALA A 31 9.40 -4.36 3.89
N ALA A 32 9.60 -5.55 3.33
CA ALA A 32 10.94 -6.12 3.14
C ALA A 32 11.81 -5.25 2.22
N ARG A 33 13.13 -5.27 2.43
CA ARG A 33 14.07 -4.33 1.81
C ARG A 33 14.09 -4.42 0.28
N ASP A 34 13.85 -5.61 -0.27
CA ASP A 34 13.77 -5.85 -1.71
C ASP A 34 12.59 -5.10 -2.35
N VAL A 35 11.41 -5.11 -1.70
CA VAL A 35 10.21 -4.37 -2.13
C VAL A 35 10.34 -2.89 -1.83
N ALA A 36 10.74 -2.54 -0.60
CA ALA A 36 10.85 -1.15 -0.16
C ALA A 36 11.94 -0.35 -0.89
N GLY A 37 12.96 -1.02 -1.41
CA GLY A 37 14.00 -0.47 -2.27
C GLY A 37 13.75 -0.62 -3.77
N GLY A 38 12.61 -1.18 -4.17
CA GLY A 38 12.24 -1.39 -5.57
C GLY A 38 11.86 -0.09 -6.29
N PRO A 39 11.45 -0.19 -7.57
CA PRO A 39 10.92 0.94 -8.33
C PRO A 39 9.75 1.64 -7.63
N GLN A 40 9.52 2.90 -7.97
CA GLN A 40 8.42 3.70 -7.39
C GLN A 40 7.06 3.00 -7.51
N ALA A 41 6.73 2.44 -8.67
CA ALA A 41 5.48 1.70 -8.89
C ALA A 41 5.33 0.51 -7.92
N THR A 42 6.37 -0.29 -7.76
CA THR A 42 6.40 -1.42 -6.80
C THR A 42 6.17 -0.95 -5.37
N ARG A 43 6.80 0.17 -4.98
CA ARG A 43 6.66 0.75 -3.64
C ARG A 43 5.27 1.32 -3.40
N LEU A 44 4.66 1.97 -4.40
CA LEU A 44 3.29 2.48 -4.32
C LEU A 44 2.30 1.32 -4.15
N GLU A 45 2.41 0.28 -4.97
CA GLU A 45 1.54 -0.90 -4.87
C GLU A 45 1.70 -1.60 -3.51
N ALA A 46 2.93 -1.73 -3.02
CA ALA A 46 3.21 -2.28 -1.70
C ALA A 46 2.59 -1.45 -0.57
N LEU A 47 2.65 -0.12 -0.65
CA LEU A 47 2.03 0.78 0.32
C LEU A 47 0.50 0.70 0.26
N LYS A 48 -0.09 0.57 -0.93
CA LYS A 48 -1.54 0.36 -1.13
C LYS A 48 -2.03 -0.89 -0.39
N TYR A 49 -1.43 -2.05 -0.68
CA TYR A 49 -1.83 -3.29 -0.01
C TYR A 49 -1.51 -3.30 1.47
N THR A 50 -0.41 -2.65 1.89
CA THR A 50 -0.12 -2.45 3.33
C THR A 50 -1.22 -1.64 4.01
N ALA A 51 -1.71 -0.58 3.37
CA ALA A 51 -2.83 0.22 3.88
C ALA A 51 -4.11 -0.62 3.97
N PHE A 52 -4.45 -1.35 2.92
CA PHE A 52 -5.61 -2.25 2.91
C PHE A 52 -5.54 -3.27 4.06
N SER A 53 -4.41 -3.96 4.21
CA SER A 53 -4.15 -4.90 5.31
C SER A 53 -4.39 -4.27 6.69
N TYR A 54 -3.89 -3.05 6.93
CA TYR A 54 -4.15 -2.33 8.19
C TYR A 54 -5.61 -1.96 8.37
N CYS A 55 -6.27 -1.47 7.32
CA CYS A 55 -7.67 -1.06 7.39
C CYS A 55 -8.61 -2.23 7.72
N VAL A 56 -8.45 -3.37 7.05
CA VAL A 56 -9.27 -4.57 7.31
C VAL A 56 -8.94 -5.26 8.64
N SER A 57 -7.78 -4.95 9.22
CA SER A 57 -7.35 -5.45 10.53
C SER A 57 -7.66 -4.48 11.69
N ALA A 58 -8.57 -3.53 11.50
CA ALA A 58 -8.98 -2.52 12.50
C ALA A 58 -7.82 -1.64 13.04
N ARG A 59 -6.79 -1.39 12.22
CA ARG A 59 -5.61 -0.56 12.57
C ARG A 59 -5.63 0.76 11.80
N ALA A 60 -6.62 1.60 12.09
CA ALA A 60 -6.94 2.80 11.31
C ALA A 60 -5.76 3.81 11.23
N ALA A 61 -5.01 3.99 12.31
CA ALA A 61 -3.86 4.92 12.34
C ALA A 61 -2.75 4.47 11.37
N GLN A 62 -2.39 3.19 11.39
CA GLN A 62 -1.39 2.63 10.47
C GLN A 62 -1.90 2.59 9.02
N CYS A 63 -3.20 2.33 8.82
CA CYS A 63 -3.80 2.40 7.49
C CYS A 63 -3.62 3.79 6.88
N ARG A 64 -3.98 4.83 7.65
CA ARG A 64 -3.80 6.23 7.24
C ARG A 64 -2.33 6.54 6.95
N GLN A 65 -1.43 6.14 7.85
CA GLN A 65 0.01 6.38 7.69
C GLN A 65 0.58 5.74 6.41
N ALA A 66 0.11 4.55 6.03
CA ALA A 66 0.52 3.89 4.80
C ALA A 66 0.07 4.66 3.55
N PHE A 67 -1.17 5.18 3.53
CA PHE A 67 -1.62 6.07 2.45
C PHE A 67 -0.86 7.40 2.43
N ASP A 68 -0.61 8.02 3.58
CA ASP A 68 0.20 9.24 3.63
C ASP A 68 1.61 9.00 3.07
N ARG A 69 2.19 7.81 3.30
CA ARG A 69 3.47 7.42 2.70
C ARG A 69 3.38 7.26 1.20
N ALA A 70 2.29 6.68 0.68
CA ALA A 70 2.07 6.56 -0.76
C ALA A 70 1.96 7.94 -1.42
N LEU A 71 1.16 8.83 -0.86
CA LEU A 71 0.95 10.19 -1.36
C LEU A 71 2.20 11.09 -1.22
N ARG A 72 3.04 10.86 -0.20
CA ARG A 72 4.36 11.52 -0.12
C ARG A 72 5.36 10.99 -1.15
N LEU A 73 5.24 9.72 -1.53
CA LEU A 73 6.07 9.13 -2.59
C LEU A 73 5.62 9.61 -3.96
N ASP A 74 4.31 9.74 -4.16
CA ASP A 74 3.69 10.25 -5.37
C ASP A 74 2.39 11.01 -5.04
N PRO A 75 2.37 12.34 -5.11
CA PRO A 75 1.17 13.15 -4.86
C PRO A 75 0.01 12.85 -5.81
N SER A 76 0.29 12.25 -6.98
CA SER A 76 -0.73 11.85 -7.95
C SER A 76 -1.31 10.45 -7.69
N PHE A 77 -0.80 9.72 -6.69
CA PHE A 77 -1.26 8.39 -6.33
C PHE A 77 -2.77 8.37 -6.08
N THR A 78 -3.44 7.44 -6.74
CA THR A 78 -4.88 7.23 -6.63
C THR A 78 -5.20 5.74 -6.55
N LEU A 79 -6.34 5.41 -5.96
CA LEU A 79 -6.89 4.06 -5.95
C LEU A 79 -7.76 3.85 -7.19
N ASP A 80 -7.93 2.60 -7.61
CA ASP A 80 -8.87 2.28 -8.68
C ASP A 80 -10.32 2.54 -8.24
N PRO A 81 -11.26 2.79 -9.17
CA PRO A 81 -12.65 3.13 -8.81
C PRO A 81 -13.32 2.12 -7.86
N GLY A 82 -13.07 0.83 -8.07
CA GLY A 82 -13.60 -0.24 -7.20
C GLY A 82 -12.96 -0.26 -5.81
N GLU A 83 -11.71 0.19 -5.69
CA GLU A 83 -11.00 0.30 -4.43
C GLU A 83 -11.44 1.57 -3.66
N GLN A 84 -11.62 2.71 -4.34
CA GLN A 84 -12.05 3.96 -3.71
C GLN A 84 -13.41 3.82 -2.99
N GLY A 85 -14.33 3.05 -3.57
CA GLY A 85 -15.66 2.83 -3.00
C GLY A 85 -15.71 1.92 -1.77
N HIS A 86 -14.58 1.37 -1.31
CA HIS A 86 -14.58 0.41 -0.22
C HIS A 86 -14.83 1.08 1.14
N PRO A 87 -15.76 0.55 1.97
CA PRO A 87 -16.20 1.23 3.20
C PRO A 87 -15.11 1.37 4.26
N LEU A 88 -14.13 0.45 4.30
CA LEU A 88 -13.11 0.45 5.34
C LEU A 88 -11.91 1.37 5.05
N TRP A 89 -11.52 1.51 3.78
CA TRP A 89 -10.31 2.25 3.42
C TRP A 89 -10.58 3.48 2.55
N GLY A 90 -11.68 3.54 1.79
CA GLY A 90 -12.05 4.71 0.99
C GLY A 90 -12.05 6.01 1.80
N PRO A 91 -12.79 6.08 2.93
CA PRO A 91 -12.80 7.27 3.79
C PRO A 91 -11.43 7.61 4.39
N VAL A 92 -10.57 6.61 4.60
CA VAL A 92 -9.22 6.82 5.14
C VAL A 92 -8.31 7.39 4.06
N PHE A 93 -8.40 6.87 2.83
CA PHE A 93 -7.66 7.33 1.67
C PHE A 93 -8.06 8.76 1.30
N ASP A 94 -9.34 9.09 1.29
CA ASP A 94 -9.81 10.46 1.00
C ASP A 94 -9.26 11.48 2.00
N LYS A 95 -9.27 11.16 3.28
CA LYS A 95 -8.66 12.00 4.32
C LYS A 95 -7.15 12.13 4.16
N ALA A 96 -6.47 11.07 3.67
CA ALA A 96 -5.04 11.12 3.34
C ALA A 96 -4.77 12.07 2.19
N ARG A 97 -5.53 11.94 1.11
CA ARG A 97 -5.41 12.76 -0.10
C ARG A 97 -5.64 14.24 0.22
N GLN A 98 -6.71 14.58 0.94
CA GLN A 98 -7.00 15.97 1.33
C GLN A 98 -5.92 16.65 2.17
N ALA A 99 -5.15 15.87 2.93
CA ALA A 99 -4.06 16.39 3.76
C ALA A 99 -2.72 16.42 3.02
N ALA A 100 -2.60 15.70 1.90
CA ALA A 100 -1.40 15.74 1.08
C ALA A 100 -1.34 17.07 0.33
N PRO A 101 -0.16 17.71 0.22
CA PRO A 101 0.00 18.88 -0.62
C PRO A 101 -0.36 18.52 -2.06
N HIS A 102 -1.39 19.16 -2.60
CA HIS A 102 -1.71 19.04 -4.02
C HIS A 102 -0.68 19.87 -4.83
N PRO A 103 -0.19 19.35 -5.97
CA PRO A 103 0.62 20.14 -6.89
C PRO A 103 -0.17 21.32 -7.49
#